data_AF-A0A4Z2DW27-F1
#
_entry.id   AF-A0A4Z2DW27-F1
#
_cell.length_a   1.000
_cell.length_b   1.000
_cell.length_c   1.000
_cell.angle_alpha   90.00
_cell.angle_beta   90.00
_cell.angle_gamma   90.00
#
_symmetry.space_group_name_H-M   'P 1'
#
loop_
_entity.id
_entity.type
_entity.pdbx_description
1 polymer ?
#
loop_
_entity_poly.entity_id
_entity_poly.type
_entity_poly.pdbx_seq_one_letter_code
_entity_poly.pdbx_strand_id
1 'polypeptide(L)'
;MNKKQDVSDREYNFRKKQLIFAKSPIHAWGLIALEPIAAEEMVIEYVGHVVRKGVAELREHQYEAKGIGGSYLFRIDDDFVIDATMCGNNARFINHSCQVLLC
;
A
#
# COMPACT_ATOMS: atom_id res chain seq x y z
N MET A 1 -30.19 -13.92 -25.08
CA MET A 1 -30.68 -13.84 -23.69
C MET A 1 -29.52 -14.05 -22.73
N ASN A 2 -29.10 -12.95 -22.10
CA ASN A 2 -28.35 -12.77 -20.84
C ASN A 2 -27.28 -13.79 -20.44
N LYS A 3 -26.01 -13.46 -20.74
CA LYS A 3 -24.89 -13.81 -19.86
C LYS A 3 -24.71 -12.67 -18.87
N LYS A 4 -25.17 -12.84 -17.62
CA LYS A 4 -24.66 -12.06 -16.50
C LYS A 4 -23.27 -12.61 -16.21
N GLN A 5 -22.23 -11.84 -16.53
CA GLN A 5 -20.88 -12.14 -16.08
C GLN A 5 -20.66 -11.38 -14.79
N ASP A 6 -20.67 -12.16 -13.71
CA ASP A 6 -20.42 -11.73 -12.34
C ASP A 6 -19.00 -11.17 -12.25
N VAL A 7 -18.87 -10.03 -11.58
CA VAL A 7 -17.63 -9.28 -11.43
C VAL A 7 -16.92 -9.83 -10.19
N SER A 8 -16.30 -11.01 -10.30
CA SER A 8 -15.46 -11.57 -9.23
C SER A 8 -14.14 -12.08 -9.81
N ASP A 9 -13.05 -11.50 -9.32
CA ASP A 9 -11.67 -11.97 -9.36
C ASP A 9 -10.98 -12.00 -10.75
N ARG A 10 -10.54 -10.82 -11.21
CA ARG A 10 -9.44 -10.74 -12.19
C ARG A 10 -8.12 -10.94 -11.45
N GLU A 11 -7.63 -12.18 -11.35
CA GLU A 11 -6.21 -12.42 -11.08
C GLU A 11 -5.41 -11.93 -12.30
N TYR A 12 -5.03 -10.65 -12.29
CA TYR A 12 -4.04 -10.15 -13.22
C TYR A 12 -2.71 -10.81 -12.84
N ASN A 13 -2.24 -11.75 -13.63
CA ASN A 13 -1.04 -12.53 -13.35
C ASN A 13 0.20 -11.66 -13.60
N PHE A 14 0.50 -10.72 -12.69
CA PHE A 14 1.68 -9.86 -12.79
C PHE A 14 2.88 -10.52 -12.13
N ARG A 15 4.03 -10.40 -12.79
CA ARG A 15 5.31 -10.87 -12.23
C ARG A 15 5.65 -10.04 -11.00
N LYS A 16 5.83 -10.71 -9.87
CA LYS A 16 6.33 -10.09 -8.63
C LYS A 16 7.72 -9.47 -8.86
N LYS A 17 7.86 -8.21 -8.47
CA LYS A 17 9.14 -7.49 -8.56
C LYS A 17 10.13 -7.88 -7.48
N GLN A 18 11.42 -7.87 -7.81
CA GLN A 18 12.49 -8.06 -6.83
C GLN A 18 12.69 -6.78 -6.02
N LEU A 19 12.13 -6.76 -4.81
CA LEU A 19 12.16 -5.61 -3.91
C LEU A 19 12.73 -6.03 -2.55
N ILE A 20 13.54 -5.18 -1.92
CA ILE A 20 14.07 -5.38 -0.57
C ILE A 20 13.78 -4.21 0.35
N PHE A 21 13.58 -4.51 1.63
CA PHE A 21 13.51 -3.50 2.68
C PHE A 21 14.90 -3.23 3.24
N ALA A 22 15.38 -1.99 3.10
CA ALA A 22 16.74 -1.61 3.50
C ALA A 22 16.79 -0.13 3.92
N LYS A 23 17.93 0.32 4.47
CA LYS A 23 18.11 1.73 4.82
C LYS A 23 17.97 2.60 3.58
N SER A 24 17.18 3.65 3.69
CA SER A 24 16.94 4.59 2.59
C SER A 24 17.59 5.94 2.89
N PRO A 25 18.20 6.61 1.90
CA PRO A 25 18.74 7.95 2.07
C PRO A 25 17.65 9.03 2.24
N ILE A 26 16.39 8.73 1.93
CA ILE A 26 15.27 9.69 1.99
C ILE A 26 14.66 9.71 3.39
N HIS A 27 14.40 8.53 3.96
CA HIS A 27 13.82 8.39 5.29
C HIS A 27 14.21 7.02 5.85
N ALA A 28 14.83 6.99 7.03
CA ALA A 28 15.29 5.82 7.79
C ALA A 28 15.40 4.49 7.01
N TRP A 29 14.26 3.86 6.71
CA TRP A 29 14.14 2.66 5.90
C TRP A 29 13.21 2.87 4.71
N GLY A 30 13.40 2.09 3.65
CA GLY A 30 12.51 2.11 2.49
C GLY A 30 12.56 0.84 1.65
N LEU A 31 11.69 0.77 0.66
CA LEU A 31 11.61 -0.32 -0.32
C LEU A 31 12.50 0.00 -1.53
N ILE A 32 13.45 -0.89 -1.84
CA ILE A 32 14.44 -0.72 -2.93
C ILE A 32 14.22 -1.79 -3.99
N ALA A 33 14.19 -1.39 -5.26
CA ALA A 33 14.15 -2.31 -6.39
C ALA A 33 15.53 -2.89 -6.71
N LEU A 34 15.62 -4.21 -6.93
CA LEU A 34 16.82 -4.94 -7.31
C LEU A 34 16.88 -5.27 -8.81
N GLU A 35 15.85 -4.90 -9.54
CA GLU A 35 15.75 -5.07 -10.97
C GLU A 35 15.20 -3.79 -11.62
N PRO A 36 15.50 -3.53 -12.90
CA PRO A 36 14.88 -2.44 -13.63
C PRO A 36 13.37 -2.66 -13.73
N ILE A 37 12.61 -1.59 -13.55
CA ILE A 37 11.15 -1.56 -13.68
C ILE A 37 10.84 -0.58 -14.81
N ALA A 38 10.08 -1.03 -15.81
CA ALA A 38 9.68 -0.18 -16.91
C ALA A 38 8.61 0.82 -16.46
N ALA A 39 8.51 1.96 -17.16
CA ALA A 39 7.38 2.86 -16.96
C ALA A 39 6.06 2.11 -17.19
N GLU A 40 5.02 2.49 -16.44
CA GLU A 40 3.67 1.91 -16.51
C GLU A 40 3.58 0.43 -16.08
N GLU A 41 4.63 -0.12 -15.47
CA GLU A 41 4.64 -1.48 -14.96
C GLU A 41 4.23 -1.55 -13.48
N MET A 42 3.35 -2.49 -13.16
CA MET A 42 2.96 -2.76 -11.77
C MET A 42 4.16 -3.22 -10.93
N VAL A 43 4.34 -2.59 -9.77
CA VAL A 43 5.47 -2.87 -8.87
C VAL A 43 5.08 -3.82 -7.75
N ILE A 44 4.10 -3.42 -6.94
CA ILE A 44 3.63 -4.17 -5.78
C ILE A 44 2.23 -3.65 -5.42
N GLU A 45 1.35 -4.55 -4.99
CA GLU A 45 0.06 -4.16 -4.42
C GLU A 45 0.24 -3.63 -2.99
N TYR A 46 -0.51 -2.59 -2.62
CA TYR A 46 -0.54 -2.13 -1.24
C TYR A 46 -1.52 -2.97 -0.42
N VAL A 47 -1.00 -3.91 0.37
CA VAL A 47 -1.82 -4.88 1.12
C VAL A 47 -1.95 -4.47 2.58
N GLY A 48 -3.20 -4.47 3.08
CA GLY A 48 -3.57 -4.26 4.47
C GLY A 48 -5.04 -4.57 4.71
N HIS A 49 -5.58 -4.20 5.86
CA HIS A 49 -7.01 -4.39 6.17
C HIS A 49 -7.85 -3.28 5.55
N VAL A 50 -8.80 -3.65 4.67
CA VAL A 50 -9.80 -2.72 4.16
C VAL A 50 -10.82 -2.41 5.26
N VAL A 51 -10.93 -1.14 5.64
CA VAL A 51 -11.86 -0.65 6.65
C VAL A 51 -12.61 0.57 6.15
N ARG A 52 -13.76 0.87 6.76
CA ARG A 52 -14.47 2.12 6.50
C ARG A 52 -13.68 3.31 7.04
N LYS A 53 -13.83 4.48 6.42
CA LYS A 53 -13.17 5.73 6.81
C LYS A 53 -13.28 6.05 8.30
N GLY A 54 -14.49 5.99 8.87
CA GLY A 54 -14.68 6.26 10.31
C GLY A 54 -13.97 5.26 11.24
N VAL A 55 -13.74 4.02 10.79
CA VAL A 55 -12.95 3.03 11.54
C VAL A 55 -11.45 3.36 11.44
N ALA A 56 -10.98 3.81 10.28
CA ALA A 56 -9.60 4.23 10.09
C ALA A 56 -9.26 5.44 10.99
N GLU A 57 -10.13 6.44 11.04
CA GLU A 57 -9.98 7.62 11.93
C GLU A 57 -9.90 7.21 13.41
N LEU A 58 -10.79 6.31 13.86
CA LEU A 58 -10.73 5.79 15.22
C LEU A 58 -9.39 5.08 15.51
N ARG A 59 -8.89 4.28 14.56
CA ARG A 59 -7.62 3.57 14.72
C ARG A 59 -6.42 4.51 14.74
N GLU A 60 -6.42 5.54 13.90
CA GLU A 60 -5.36 6.56 13.88
C GLU A 60 -5.20 7.20 15.25
N HIS A 61 -6.29 7.66 15.87
CA HIS A 61 -6.26 8.19 17.23
C HIS A 61 -5.75 7.18 18.27
N GLN A 62 -6.11 5.90 18.13
CA GLN A 62 -5.61 4.86 19.03
C GLN A 62 -4.10 4.59 18.83
N TYR A 63 -3.59 4.70 17.61
CA TYR A 63 -2.18 4.55 17.29
C TYR A 63 -1.36 5.71 17.84
N GLU A 64 -1.84 6.94 17.66
CA GLU A 64 -1.26 8.14 18.26
C GLU A 64 -1.20 8.04 19.78
N ALA A 65 -2.31 7.66 20.43
CA ALA A 65 -2.37 7.50 21.89
C ALA A 65 -1.42 6.41 22.42
N LYS A 66 -1.09 5.40 21.61
CA LYS A 66 -0.12 4.35 21.93
C LYS A 66 1.32 4.74 21.57
N GLY A 67 1.55 5.91 20.98
CA GLY A 67 2.88 6.35 20.53
C GLY A 67 3.40 5.58 19.32
N ILE A 68 2.52 4.99 18.51
CA ILE A 68 2.91 4.39 17.23
C ILE A 68 3.18 5.55 16.26
N GLY A 69 4.46 5.88 16.09
CA GLY A 69 4.92 7.06 15.33
C GLY A 69 4.74 7.01 13.81
N GLY A 70 3.84 6.17 13.30
CA GLY A 70 3.51 6.11 11.86
C GLY A 70 2.23 5.32 11.62
N SER A 71 1.22 5.98 11.04
CA SER A 71 0.01 5.35 10.51
C SER A 71 0.24 4.95 9.04
N TYR A 72 -0.06 3.70 8.69
CA TYR A 72 0.14 3.17 7.33
C TYR A 72 -1.20 3.04 6.62
N LEU A 73 -1.91 4.16 6.51
CA LEU A 73 -3.25 4.27 5.94
C LEU A 73 -3.18 4.70 4.47
N PHE A 74 -3.89 3.99 3.59
CA PHE A 74 -4.00 4.31 2.16
C PHE A 74 -5.46 4.40 1.76
N ARG A 75 -5.89 5.55 1.24
CA ARG A 75 -7.29 5.75 0.83
C ARG A 75 -7.56 5.04 -0.51
N ILE A 76 -8.63 4.25 -0.56
CA ILE A 76 -9.14 3.68 -1.82
C ILE A 76 -10.12 4.68 -2.46
N ASP A 77 -11.12 5.09 -1.68
CA ASP A 77 -12.16 6.04 -2.08
C ASP A 77 -12.66 6.82 -0.84
N ASP A 78 -13.81 7.50 -0.95
CA ASP A 78 -14.37 8.31 0.14
C ASP A 78 -14.87 7.49 1.34
N ASP A 79 -15.18 6.20 1.12
CA ASP A 79 -15.76 5.30 2.10
C ASP A 79 -14.73 4.33 2.69
N PHE A 80 -13.70 3.95 1.92
CA PHE A 80 -12.78 2.85 2.25
C PHE A 80 -11.31 3.27 2.29
N VAL A 81 -10.62 2.71 3.28
CA VAL A 81 -9.20 2.91 3.57
C VAL A 81 -8.54 1.55 3.81
N ILE A 82 -7.36 1.32 3.26
CA ILE A 82 -6.49 0.21 3.60
C ILE A 82 -5.61 0.61 4.78
N ASP A 83 -5.72 -0.14 5.87
CA ASP A 83 -4.88 0.01 7.05
C ASP A 83 -3.83 -1.10 7.09
N ALA A 84 -2.57 -0.72 6.82
CA ALA A 84 -1.42 -1.62 6.83
C ALA A 84 -0.58 -1.51 8.12
N THR A 85 -1.08 -0.83 9.16
CA THR A 85 -0.28 -0.45 10.33
C THR A 85 0.17 -1.66 11.14
N MET A 86 -0.75 -2.60 11.38
CA MET A 86 -0.48 -3.81 12.16
C MET A 86 -0.31 -5.05 11.28
N CYS A 87 -0.81 -5.01 10.05
CA CYS A 87 -0.87 -6.14 9.13
C CYS A 87 -0.83 -5.64 7.70
N GLY A 88 0.20 -6.02 6.95
CA GLY A 88 0.38 -5.62 5.57
C GLY A 88 1.69 -6.12 4.98
N ASN A 89 1.89 -5.88 3.69
CA ASN A 89 3.14 -6.25 3.01
C ASN A 89 4.17 -5.11 3.05
N ASN A 90 5.30 -5.30 2.38
CA ASN A 90 6.40 -4.33 2.37
C ASN A 90 6.09 -3.02 1.62
N ALA A 91 4.96 -2.92 0.90
CA ALA A 91 4.57 -1.70 0.19
C ALA A 91 4.38 -0.51 1.15
N ARG A 92 4.08 -0.78 2.43
CA ARG A 92 3.97 0.25 3.48
C ARG A 92 5.27 1.04 3.73
N PHE A 93 6.41 0.54 3.24
CA PHE A 93 7.72 1.20 3.36
C PHE A 93 8.13 1.95 2.08
N ILE A 94 7.21 2.18 1.14
CA ILE A 94 7.44 3.12 0.04
C ILE A 94 7.43 4.53 0.63
N ASN A 95 8.52 5.26 0.44
CA ASN A 95 8.70 6.58 1.01
C ASN A 95 7.99 7.66 0.21
N HIS A 96 7.60 8.74 0.90
CA HIS A 96 7.22 9.99 0.25
C HIS A 96 8.47 10.72 -0.28
N SER A 97 8.38 11.26 -1.50
CA SER A 97 9.40 12.08 -2.15
C SER A 97 8.73 13.18 -2.96
N CYS A 98 9.31 14.38 -2.98
CA CYS A 98 8.84 15.48 -3.84
C CYS A 98 9.00 15.17 -5.33
N GLN A 99 9.97 14.31 -5.69
CA GLN A 99 10.07 13.75 -7.03
C GLN A 99 9.41 12.37 -7.04
N VAL A 100 8.25 12.29 -7.68
CA VAL A 100 7.44 11.06 -7.75
C VAL A 100 8.03 10.10 -8.78
N LEU A 101 8.29 8.86 -8.35
CA LEU A 101 8.77 7.77 -9.21
C LEU A 101 7.73 6.64 -9.37
N LEU A 102 6.78 6.55 -8.45
CA LEU A 102 5.70 5.54 -8.42
C LEU A 102 4.37 6.26 -8.23
N CYS A 103 3.34 5.82 -8.95
CA CYS A 103 1.96 6.30 -8.83
C CYS A 103 1.03 5.18 -8.38
#